data_AF-A0A3M8C2M6-F1
#
_entry.id   AF-A0A3M8C2M6-F1
#
_cell.length_a   1.000
_cell.length_b   1.000
_cell.length_c   1.000
_cell.angle_alpha   90.00
_cell.angle_beta   90.00
_cell.angle_gamma   90.00
#
_symmetry.space_group_name_H-M   'P 1'
#
loop_
_entity.id
_entity.type
_entity.pdbx_description
1 polymer ?
#
loop_
_entity_poly.entity_id
_entity_poly.type
_entity_poly.pdbx_seq_one_letter_code
_entity_poly.pdbx_strand_id
1 'polypeptide(L)'
;MNSFSKKLATMLLATAVSAGTLPFAALNAQAAAPLTSQEIQRAVNELTQLRVLQGYPDHSMGVQQPVTRAELAKMVVLTFGLEGKTDHLPSFDDVKKDAWYSDFAARVVGQDIFQADEGRFDPQRTVTAAELEQIIAKALKRDMKSVQYWMERVSTTNGPLSRGEAAYLLNTAHQAIPSATAAITDIRPLNAITLIVTFDAPLTAEDEAFATAKEQFAFSDGLALTNMPRLKTGSLSTYIVPTSPQKPGTLYTLTYKGKQAGTFAGQGTKLNMTEARQVTNDTFELESLKTAGVTDYGYVISAYSAGRGANAFVLDENNAADGRTYQIISSMQARQVTITPEGGQPIVAKYVPFTQSTDGKQEPKFRLPEGETLKPGVRYTVTSEWAEIANPNFVAEEIAPLQLSEAEAVSDTSITVTLTADPGDELFSGRSVELTSPDGETLLATYKYSSRKGATGVFDLQQNGTLKAGTTYTVTPVGDWAGNSQVELAV
;
A
#
# COMPACT_ATOMS: atom_id res chain seq x y z
N MET A 1 -78.50 28.50 13.14
CA MET A 1 -77.07 28.80 12.90
C MET A 1 -76.82 28.72 11.41
N ASN A 2 -76.72 29.91 10.83
CA ASN A 2 -76.55 30.26 9.40
C ASN A 2 -75.30 29.60 8.80
N SER A 3 -75.09 29.45 7.50
CA SER A 3 -75.93 29.49 6.29
C SER A 3 -74.97 29.21 5.12
N PHE A 4 -75.43 28.46 4.13
CA PHE A 4 -75.25 28.71 2.69
C PHE A 4 -74.02 29.47 2.14
N SER A 5 -73.45 28.85 1.10
CA SER A 5 -73.20 29.44 -0.23
C SER A 5 -71.94 30.29 -0.41
N LYS A 6 -71.09 29.94 -1.38
CA LYS A 6 -71.14 30.40 -2.79
C LYS A 6 -69.83 30.05 -3.51
N LYS A 7 -69.96 29.77 -4.81
CA LYS A 7 -68.84 29.71 -5.76
C LYS A 7 -68.09 31.05 -5.79
N LEU A 8 -66.76 31.02 -5.86
CA LEU A 8 -65.95 32.12 -6.36
C LEU A 8 -64.82 31.57 -7.25
N ALA A 9 -64.71 32.12 -8.44
CA ALA A 9 -63.48 32.14 -9.22
C ALA A 9 -62.55 33.21 -8.65
N THR A 10 -61.26 32.94 -8.43
CA THR A 10 -60.22 34.00 -8.43
C THR A 10 -58.79 33.46 -8.51
N MET A 11 -58.05 34.04 -9.46
CA MET A 11 -56.65 34.44 -9.46
C MET A 11 -55.53 33.43 -9.13
N LEU A 12 -54.71 33.21 -10.17
CA LEU A 12 -53.27 32.97 -10.07
C LEU A 12 -52.62 33.89 -9.02
N LEU A 13 -51.93 33.28 -8.05
CA LEU A 13 -50.73 33.87 -7.45
C LEU A 13 -49.54 33.00 -7.88
N ALA A 14 -48.64 33.60 -8.65
CA ALA A 14 -47.31 33.07 -8.91
C ALA A 14 -46.50 33.13 -7.61
N THR A 15 -46.25 31.98 -6.99
CA THR A 15 -45.19 31.83 -6.00
C THR A 15 -44.00 31.19 -6.69
N ALA A 16 -42.98 32.01 -6.93
CA ALA A 16 -41.67 31.58 -7.38
C ALA A 16 -41.17 30.41 -6.51
N VAL A 17 -40.91 29.26 -7.13
CA VAL A 17 -40.12 28.20 -6.50
C VAL A 17 -38.69 28.73 -6.49
N SER A 18 -38.33 29.47 -5.45
CA SER A 18 -36.94 29.69 -5.09
C SER A 18 -36.34 28.30 -4.89
N ALA A 19 -35.37 27.95 -5.74
CA ALA A 19 -34.47 26.85 -5.52
C ALA A 19 -33.73 27.12 -4.20
N GLY A 20 -34.31 26.68 -3.09
CA GLY A 20 -33.66 26.67 -1.80
C GLY A 20 -32.52 25.68 -1.89
N THR A 21 -31.31 26.21 -1.96
CA THR A 21 -30.09 25.46 -1.69
C THR A 21 -30.27 24.79 -0.33
N LEU A 22 -30.41 23.47 -0.30
CA LEU A 22 -30.28 22.73 0.95
C LEU A 22 -28.87 23.04 1.47
N PRO A 23 -28.71 23.56 2.70
CA PRO A 23 -27.39 23.62 3.30
C PRO A 23 -26.93 22.16 3.40
N PHE A 24 -25.74 21.88 2.85
CA PHE A 24 -25.02 20.64 3.08
C PHE A 24 -24.93 20.46 4.60
N ALA A 25 -25.81 19.66 5.19
CA ALA A 25 -25.53 19.07 6.47
C ALA A 25 -24.27 18.24 6.25
N ALA A 26 -23.17 18.67 6.86
CA ALA A 26 -21.99 17.84 6.99
C ALA A 26 -22.46 16.47 7.48
N LEU A 27 -22.30 15.45 6.64
CA LEU A 27 -22.33 14.08 7.10
C LEU A 27 -21.20 13.98 8.12
N ASN A 28 -21.55 14.14 9.40
CA ASN A 28 -20.65 13.79 10.48
C ASN A 28 -20.32 12.32 10.26
N ALA A 29 -19.05 12.02 9.95
CA ALA A 29 -18.52 10.69 10.07
C ALA A 29 -18.98 10.15 11.42
N GLN A 30 -19.68 9.03 11.43
CA GLN A 30 -20.11 8.38 12.66
C GLN A 30 -18.83 8.04 13.43
N ALA A 31 -18.49 8.82 14.46
CA ALA A 31 -17.31 8.58 15.27
C ALA A 31 -17.40 7.15 15.83
N ALA A 32 -16.30 6.41 15.79
CA ALA A 32 -16.26 5.05 16.31
C ALA A 32 -16.77 5.01 17.76
N ALA A 33 -17.56 4.00 18.10
CA ALA A 33 -18.10 3.88 19.45
C ALA A 33 -16.95 3.79 20.48
N PRO A 34 -17.05 4.48 21.63
CA PRO A 34 -15.99 4.49 22.63
C PRO A 34 -15.70 3.08 23.16
N LEU A 35 -14.48 2.88 23.66
CA LEU A 35 -14.09 1.65 24.35
C LEU A 35 -15.04 1.33 25.51
N THR A 36 -15.51 0.09 25.58
CA THR A 36 -16.36 -0.39 26.68
C THR A 36 -15.53 -0.97 27.82
N SER A 37 -16.05 -0.91 29.05
CA SER A 37 -15.40 -1.55 30.21
C SER A 37 -15.24 -3.06 30.02
N GLN A 38 -16.13 -3.72 29.27
CA GLN A 38 -16.05 -5.15 28.98
C GLN A 38 -14.87 -5.47 28.05
N GLU A 39 -14.61 -4.65 27.03
CA GLU A 39 -13.45 -4.81 26.14
C GLU A 39 -12.14 -4.63 26.89
N ILE A 40 -12.06 -3.62 27.76
CA ILE A 40 -10.89 -3.39 28.63
C ILE A 40 -10.69 -4.60 29.55
N GLN A 41 -11.74 -5.09 30.20
CA GLN A 41 -11.64 -6.25 31.10
C GLN A 41 -11.18 -7.51 30.36
N ARG A 42 -11.66 -7.73 29.12
CA ARG A 42 -11.19 -8.84 28.28
C ARG A 42 -9.70 -8.73 28.03
N ALA A 43 -9.22 -7.58 27.58
CA ALA A 43 -7.80 -7.37 27.32
C ALA A 43 -6.92 -7.54 28.58
N VAL A 44 -7.38 -7.02 29.72
CA VAL A 44 -6.72 -7.21 31.03
C VAL A 44 -6.61 -8.70 31.36
N ASN A 45 -7.69 -9.47 31.17
CA ASN A 45 -7.68 -10.91 31.44
C ASN A 45 -6.70 -11.66 30.52
N GLU A 46 -6.70 -11.37 29.22
CA GLU A 46 -5.78 -11.97 28.25
C GLU A 46 -4.31 -11.68 28.63
N LEU A 47 -3.98 -10.42 28.89
CA LEU A 47 -2.62 -10.03 29.28
C LEU A 47 -2.21 -10.60 30.64
N THR A 48 -3.14 -10.85 31.56
CA THR A 48 -2.86 -11.57 32.81
C THR A 48 -2.57 -13.04 32.57
N GLN A 49 -3.32 -13.71 31.69
CA GLN A 49 -3.03 -15.10 31.31
C GLN A 49 -1.65 -15.24 30.65
N LEU A 50 -1.28 -14.26 29.82
CA LEU A 50 0.05 -14.15 29.22
C LEU A 50 1.14 -13.68 30.20
N ARG A 51 0.79 -13.43 31.47
CA ARG A 51 1.68 -12.92 32.53
C ARG A 51 2.31 -11.54 32.25
N VAL A 52 1.82 -10.84 31.25
CA VAL A 52 2.20 -9.46 30.90
C VAL A 52 1.72 -8.48 31.98
N LEU A 53 0.48 -8.66 32.44
CA LEU A 53 -0.18 -7.75 33.38
C LEU A 53 -0.46 -8.46 34.71
N GLN A 54 -0.02 -7.85 35.81
CA GLN A 54 -0.26 -8.35 37.18
C GLN A 54 -0.95 -7.27 38.02
N GLY A 55 -1.81 -7.69 38.95
CA GLY A 55 -2.47 -6.77 39.88
C GLY A 55 -1.50 -6.18 40.92
N TYR A 56 -2.00 -5.20 41.67
CA TYR A 56 -1.32 -4.65 42.83
C TYR A 56 -1.51 -5.55 44.07
N PRO A 57 -0.75 -5.32 45.16
CA PRO A 57 -0.88 -6.09 46.40
C PRO A 57 -2.29 -6.06 47.01
N ASP A 58 -3.10 -5.05 46.69
CA ASP A 58 -4.49 -4.92 47.13
C ASP A 58 -5.49 -5.73 46.28
N HIS A 59 -4.98 -6.60 45.39
CA HIS A 59 -5.73 -7.40 44.42
C HIS A 59 -6.45 -6.60 43.31
N SER A 60 -6.22 -5.28 43.22
CA SER A 60 -6.75 -4.47 42.14
C SER A 60 -5.89 -4.58 40.88
N MET A 61 -6.50 -4.45 39.70
CA MET A 61 -5.76 -4.33 38.43
C MET A 61 -5.44 -2.86 38.08
N GLY A 62 -5.89 -1.90 38.88
CA GLY A 62 -5.72 -0.45 38.64
C GLY A 62 -6.08 0.00 37.23
N VAL A 63 -7.12 -0.57 36.64
CA VAL A 63 -7.53 -0.35 35.23
C VAL A 63 -7.71 1.15 34.91
N GLN A 64 -8.22 1.92 35.86
CA GLN A 64 -8.48 3.36 35.71
C GLN A 64 -7.30 4.25 36.14
N GLN A 65 -6.23 3.66 36.68
CA GLN A 65 -5.05 4.42 37.11
C GLN A 65 -4.19 4.77 35.90
N PRO A 66 -3.56 5.95 35.87
CA PRO A 66 -2.55 6.28 34.87
C PRO A 66 -1.42 5.23 34.84
N VAL A 67 -1.04 4.78 33.64
CA VAL A 67 0.11 3.87 33.49
C VAL A 67 1.42 4.64 33.54
N THR A 68 2.37 4.18 34.34
CA THR A 68 3.73 4.73 34.40
C THR A 68 4.62 4.14 33.30
N ARG A 69 5.70 4.84 32.95
CA ARG A 69 6.71 4.33 32.01
C ARG A 69 7.35 3.02 32.45
N ALA A 70 7.62 2.85 33.75
CA ALA A 70 8.15 1.60 34.29
C ALA A 70 7.20 0.42 34.06
N GLU A 71 5.90 0.62 34.32
CA GLU A 71 4.87 -0.40 34.09
C GLU A 71 4.72 -0.71 32.61
N LEU A 72 4.64 0.32 31.76
CA LEU A 72 4.49 0.11 30.32
C LEU A 72 5.71 -0.59 29.72
N ALA A 73 6.94 -0.25 30.14
CA ALA A 73 8.14 -0.94 29.66
C ALA A 73 8.11 -2.44 29.96
N LYS A 74 7.71 -2.83 31.18
CA LYS A 74 7.49 -4.25 31.51
C LYS A 74 6.44 -4.88 30.61
N MET A 75 5.30 -4.22 30.45
CA MET A 75 4.20 -4.75 29.64
C MET A 75 4.64 -4.96 28.18
N VAL A 76 5.33 -3.98 27.58
CA VAL A 76 5.85 -4.06 26.20
C VAL A 76 6.88 -5.18 26.04
N VAL A 77 7.86 -5.29 26.94
CA VAL A 77 8.88 -6.36 26.84
C VAL A 77 8.24 -7.74 26.86
N LEU A 78 7.28 -7.96 27.76
CA LEU A 78 6.61 -9.26 27.89
C LEU A 78 5.65 -9.52 26.73
N THR A 79 4.91 -8.52 26.26
CA THR A 79 3.99 -8.66 25.12
C THR A 79 4.70 -9.08 23.84
N PHE A 80 5.87 -8.51 23.55
CA PHE A 80 6.59 -8.75 22.29
C PHE A 80 7.76 -9.73 22.43
N GLY A 81 7.96 -10.35 23.60
CA GLY A 81 9.05 -11.30 23.84
C GLY A 81 10.43 -10.71 23.58
N LEU A 82 10.68 -9.50 24.09
CA LEU A 82 11.88 -8.72 23.80
C LEU A 82 13.09 -9.11 24.69
N GLU A 83 12.94 -10.15 25.49
CA GLU A 83 13.97 -10.70 26.35
C GLU A 83 15.08 -11.31 25.48
N GLY A 84 16.34 -10.94 25.75
CA GLY A 84 17.51 -11.42 25.00
C GLY A 84 17.64 -10.90 23.57
N LYS A 85 16.90 -9.85 23.17
CA LYS A 85 16.94 -9.28 21.80
C LYS A 85 17.95 -8.15 21.59
N THR A 86 18.64 -7.73 22.64
CA THR A 86 19.71 -6.72 22.56
C THR A 86 20.82 -7.05 23.56
N ASP A 87 22.07 -6.91 23.12
CA ASP A 87 23.27 -7.05 23.96
C ASP A 87 23.67 -5.71 24.59
N HIS A 88 23.12 -4.60 24.10
CA HIS A 88 23.39 -3.27 24.63
C HIS A 88 22.25 -2.82 25.55
N LEU A 89 22.54 -2.79 26.85
CA LEU A 89 21.61 -2.33 27.88
C LEU A 89 22.12 -0.99 28.45
N PRO A 90 21.50 0.15 28.08
CA PRO A 90 21.88 1.43 28.64
C PRO A 90 21.55 1.50 30.14
N SER A 91 22.33 2.30 30.87
CA SER A 91 22.03 2.69 32.26
C SER A 91 21.43 4.09 32.29
N PHE A 92 20.62 4.38 33.31
CA PHE A 92 19.99 5.69 33.49
C PHE A 92 20.30 6.26 34.86
N ASP A 93 20.42 7.59 34.95
CA ASP A 93 20.75 8.28 36.20
C ASP A 93 19.65 8.15 37.26
N ASP A 94 18.41 7.97 36.82
CA ASP A 94 17.21 7.90 37.65
C ASP A 94 16.64 6.48 37.81
N VAL A 95 17.38 5.46 37.35
CA VAL A 95 17.02 4.04 37.47
C VAL A 95 18.06 3.31 38.30
N LYS A 96 17.67 2.87 39.49
CA LYS A 96 18.53 2.02 40.34
C LYS A 96 18.66 0.63 39.71
N LYS A 97 19.86 0.05 39.77
CA LYS A 97 20.16 -1.28 39.20
C LYS A 97 19.28 -2.42 39.75
N ASP A 98 18.84 -2.31 41.00
CA ASP A 98 18.00 -3.29 41.69
C ASP A 98 16.50 -2.98 41.58
N ALA A 99 16.11 -1.91 40.88
CA ALA A 99 14.71 -1.62 40.62
C ALA A 99 14.10 -2.73 39.74
N TRP A 100 12.89 -3.18 40.08
CA TRP A 100 12.19 -4.25 39.36
C TRP A 100 11.99 -3.97 37.87
N TYR A 101 12.02 -2.68 37.47
CA TYR A 101 11.87 -2.22 36.09
C TYR A 101 13.19 -1.93 35.37
N SER A 102 14.35 -2.05 36.03
CA SER A 102 15.64 -1.63 35.47
C SER A 102 15.96 -2.36 34.16
N ASP A 103 15.79 -3.68 34.13
CA ASP A 103 16.04 -4.50 32.95
C ASP A 103 15.04 -4.18 31.82
N PHE A 104 13.75 -4.03 32.17
CA PHE A 104 12.71 -3.69 31.20
C PHE A 104 12.97 -2.33 30.53
N ALA A 105 13.32 -1.30 31.32
CA ALA A 105 13.66 0.03 30.82
C ALA A 105 14.85 -0.01 29.86
N ALA A 106 15.93 -0.71 30.25
CA ALA A 106 17.12 -0.84 29.42
C ALA A 106 16.81 -1.57 28.10
N ARG A 107 15.98 -2.62 28.11
CA ARG A 107 15.61 -3.37 26.89
C ARG A 107 14.81 -2.56 25.89
N VAL A 108 13.83 -1.78 26.34
CA VAL A 108 13.00 -0.99 25.43
C VAL A 108 13.75 0.20 24.85
N VAL A 109 14.69 0.80 25.59
CA VAL A 109 15.53 1.88 25.08
C VAL A 109 16.65 1.32 24.20
N GLY A 110 17.30 0.23 24.59
CA GLY A 110 18.37 -0.42 23.80
C GLY A 110 17.89 -1.07 22.49
N GLN A 111 16.58 -1.06 22.23
CA GLN A 111 15.96 -1.46 20.95
C GLN A 111 15.26 -0.29 20.25
N ASP A 112 15.51 0.95 20.70
CA ASP A 112 14.95 2.20 20.18
C ASP A 112 13.42 2.33 20.26
N ILE A 113 12.74 1.47 21.03
CA ILE A 113 11.28 1.45 21.20
C ILE A 113 10.84 2.61 22.10
N PHE A 114 11.52 2.81 23.23
CA PHE A 114 11.34 3.97 24.10
C PHE A 114 12.48 4.95 23.88
N GLN A 115 12.24 6.22 24.17
CA GLN A 115 13.29 7.24 24.25
C GLN A 115 13.65 7.50 25.71
N ALA A 116 14.91 7.84 25.95
CA ALA A 116 15.43 8.32 27.22
C ALA A 116 16.13 9.66 26.95
N ASP A 117 15.71 10.71 27.66
CA ASP A 117 16.17 12.07 27.42
C ASP A 117 17.32 12.38 28.39
N GLU A 118 18.46 12.80 27.85
CA GLU A 118 19.64 13.20 28.64
C GLU A 118 20.08 12.14 29.68
N GLY A 119 20.01 10.86 29.33
CA GLY A 119 20.40 9.74 30.22
C GLY A 119 19.37 9.40 31.29
N ARG A 120 18.15 9.95 31.21
CA ARG A 120 17.06 9.69 32.15
C ARG A 120 15.92 8.91 31.51
N PHE A 121 15.38 7.93 32.23
CA PHE A 121 14.25 7.13 31.76
C PHE A 121 12.89 7.66 32.25
N ASP A 122 12.85 8.40 33.36
CA ASP A 122 11.67 8.91 34.05
C ASP A 122 10.61 7.82 34.36
N PRO A 123 10.94 6.82 35.20
CA PRO A 123 10.13 5.62 35.40
C PRO A 123 8.73 5.88 35.98
N GLN A 124 8.55 6.96 36.73
CA GLN A 124 7.28 7.33 37.38
C GLN A 124 6.42 8.28 36.53
N ARG A 125 6.95 8.79 35.41
CA ARG A 125 6.19 9.65 34.52
C ARG A 125 5.07 8.83 33.86
N THR A 126 3.88 9.43 33.78
CA THR A 126 2.74 8.82 33.10
C THR A 126 2.92 8.88 31.58
N VAL A 127 2.36 7.90 30.89
CA VAL A 127 2.48 7.77 29.43
C VAL A 127 1.33 8.48 28.73
N THR A 128 1.66 9.19 27.65
CA THR A 128 0.66 9.83 26.77
C THR A 128 0.22 8.88 25.66
N ALA A 129 -0.94 9.15 25.04
CA ALA A 129 -1.42 8.37 23.90
C ALA A 129 -0.43 8.39 22.72
N ALA A 130 0.07 9.58 22.37
CA ALA A 130 1.05 9.75 21.29
C ALA A 130 2.36 8.99 21.55
N GLU A 131 2.78 8.89 22.81
CA GLU A 131 3.94 8.10 23.20
C GLU A 131 3.67 6.60 23.07
N LEU A 132 2.51 6.11 23.51
CA LEU A 132 2.13 4.70 23.32
C LEU A 132 2.02 4.33 21.84
N GLU A 133 1.46 5.21 21.01
CA GLU A 133 1.35 5.03 19.56
C GLU A 133 2.71 4.72 18.92
N GLN A 134 3.72 5.53 19.24
CA GLN A 134 5.09 5.34 18.76
C GLN A 134 5.72 4.06 19.30
N ILE A 135 5.52 3.76 20.58
CA ILE A 135 6.04 2.54 21.23
C ILE A 135 5.49 1.30 20.53
N ILE A 136 4.18 1.24 20.29
CA ILE A 136 3.54 0.08 19.64
C ILE A 136 3.99 -0.05 18.19
N ALA A 137 4.02 1.05 17.43
CA ALA A 137 4.47 1.03 16.04
C ALA A 137 5.90 0.50 15.91
N LYS A 138 6.81 0.97 16.79
CA LYS A 138 8.21 0.51 16.82
C LYS A 138 8.36 -0.94 17.27
N ALA A 139 7.73 -1.32 18.37
CA ALA A 139 7.83 -2.68 18.91
C ALA A 139 7.30 -3.73 17.91
N LEU A 140 6.19 -3.40 17.22
CA LEU A 140 5.56 -4.28 16.25
C LEU A 140 6.17 -4.18 14.83
N LYS A 141 6.97 -3.14 14.56
CA LYS A 141 7.37 -2.72 13.20
C LYS A 141 6.17 -2.54 12.28
N ARG A 142 5.13 -1.90 12.81
CA ARG A 142 3.86 -1.61 12.13
C ARG A 142 3.82 -0.14 11.72
N ASP A 143 3.11 0.16 10.64
CA ASP A 143 2.91 1.55 10.25
C ASP A 143 2.05 2.31 11.27
N MET A 144 2.37 3.60 11.46
CA MET A 144 1.70 4.47 12.43
C MET A 144 0.19 4.56 12.18
N LYS A 145 -0.26 4.58 10.92
CA LYS A 145 -1.68 4.73 10.57
C LYS A 145 -2.51 3.55 11.07
N SER A 146 -1.97 2.33 10.99
CA SER A 146 -2.63 1.16 11.57
C SER A 146 -2.79 1.27 13.08
N VAL A 147 -1.74 1.71 13.78
CA VAL A 147 -1.80 1.90 15.23
C VAL A 147 -2.82 2.98 15.57
N GLN A 148 -2.75 4.15 14.93
CA GLN A 148 -3.71 5.25 15.09
C GLN A 148 -5.16 4.77 14.92
N TYR A 149 -5.43 3.97 13.90
CA TYR A 149 -6.75 3.39 13.67
C TYR A 149 -7.23 2.52 14.84
N TRP A 150 -6.36 1.67 15.41
CA TRP A 150 -6.68 0.91 16.61
C TRP A 150 -6.92 1.80 17.84
N MET A 151 -6.29 2.98 17.88
CA MET A 151 -6.42 3.96 18.96
C MET A 151 -7.65 4.87 18.84
N GLU A 152 -8.36 4.92 17.71
CA GLU A 152 -9.49 5.85 17.51
C GLU A 152 -10.58 5.73 18.59
N ARG A 153 -10.73 4.54 19.16
CA ARG A 153 -11.72 4.26 20.22
C ARG A 153 -11.18 4.50 21.64
N VAL A 154 -9.89 4.77 21.78
CA VAL A 154 -9.21 5.10 23.04
C VAL A 154 -9.39 6.59 23.30
N SER A 155 -10.13 6.92 24.36
CA SER A 155 -10.56 8.28 24.67
C SER A 155 -9.38 9.13 25.13
N THR A 156 -8.85 10.01 24.27
CA THR A 156 -7.77 10.92 24.70
C THR A 156 -8.13 12.38 24.45
N THR A 157 -9.08 12.89 25.23
CA THR A 157 -9.12 14.33 25.52
C THR A 157 -8.02 14.66 26.53
N ASN A 158 -6.79 14.86 26.04
CA ASN A 158 -5.66 15.52 26.74
C ASN A 158 -5.23 14.98 28.13
N GLY A 159 -5.63 13.77 28.53
CA GLY A 159 -5.27 13.14 29.82
C GLY A 159 -4.19 12.06 29.73
N PRO A 160 -3.59 11.64 30.86
CA PRO A 160 -2.68 10.50 30.91
C PRO A 160 -3.43 9.20 30.57
N LEU A 161 -2.76 8.29 29.87
CA LEU A 161 -3.35 7.02 29.47
C LEU A 161 -3.58 6.12 30.69
N SER A 162 -4.77 5.54 30.79
CA SER A 162 -5.05 4.56 31.84
C SER A 162 -4.36 3.22 31.56
N ARG A 163 -4.11 2.45 32.62
CA ARG A 163 -3.55 1.09 32.53
C ARG A 163 -4.46 0.15 31.74
N GLY A 164 -5.77 0.34 31.81
CA GLY A 164 -6.76 -0.41 31.05
C GLY A 164 -6.70 -0.14 29.55
N GLU A 165 -6.57 1.13 29.15
CA GLU A 165 -6.41 1.51 27.75
C GLU A 165 -5.08 1.01 27.17
N ALA A 166 -3.99 1.11 27.96
CA ALA A 166 -2.71 0.53 27.60
C ALA A 166 -2.81 -1.00 27.40
N ALA A 167 -3.49 -1.70 28.32
CA ALA A 167 -3.72 -3.13 28.22
C ALA A 167 -4.55 -3.50 26.98
N TYR A 168 -5.60 -2.72 26.67
CA TYR A 168 -6.39 -2.92 25.46
C TYR A 168 -5.52 -2.85 24.20
N LEU A 169 -4.75 -1.78 24.02
CA LEU A 169 -3.93 -1.63 22.83
C LEU A 169 -2.79 -2.63 22.75
N LEU A 170 -2.16 -2.98 23.88
CA LEU A 170 -1.13 -4.03 23.89
C LEU A 170 -1.71 -5.40 23.54
N ASN A 171 -2.94 -5.70 23.98
CA ASN A 171 -3.62 -6.93 23.57
C ASN A 171 -3.93 -6.92 22.06
N THR A 172 -4.39 -5.80 21.51
CA THR A 172 -4.59 -5.64 20.05
C THR A 172 -3.26 -5.80 19.29
N ALA A 173 -2.19 -5.17 19.78
CA ALA A 173 -0.86 -5.27 19.17
C ALA A 173 -0.27 -6.69 19.27
N HIS A 174 -0.52 -7.40 20.37
CA HIS A 174 -0.14 -8.81 20.54
C HIS A 174 -0.78 -9.69 19.45
N GLN A 175 -2.05 -9.48 19.14
CA GLN A 175 -2.75 -10.20 18.06
C GLN A 175 -2.19 -9.86 16.66
N ALA A 176 -1.51 -8.72 16.53
CA ALA A 176 -0.89 -8.30 15.28
C ALA A 176 0.57 -8.77 15.12
N ILE A 177 1.10 -9.58 16.06
CA ILE A 177 2.45 -10.17 15.96
C ILE A 177 2.46 -11.26 14.87
N PRO A 178 3.37 -11.18 13.87
CA PRO A 178 3.46 -12.18 12.81
C PRO A 178 3.72 -13.60 13.30
N SER A 179 3.14 -14.59 12.62
CA SER A 179 3.31 -16.01 12.93
C SER A 179 3.72 -16.84 11.71
N ALA A 180 4.76 -17.66 11.86
CA ALA A 180 5.19 -18.62 10.85
C ALA A 180 4.15 -19.73 10.60
N THR A 181 3.20 -19.92 11.52
CA THR A 181 2.12 -20.91 11.41
C THR A 181 0.76 -20.28 11.11
N ALA A 182 0.74 -19.00 10.70
CA ALA A 182 -0.49 -18.30 10.33
C ALA A 182 -1.33 -19.17 9.36
N ALA A 183 -2.63 -19.26 9.62
CA ALA A 183 -3.58 -20.02 8.82
C ALA A 183 -4.68 -19.09 8.30
N ILE A 184 -5.17 -19.36 7.10
CA ILE A 184 -6.26 -18.61 6.49
C ILE A 184 -7.56 -18.94 7.24
N THR A 185 -8.29 -17.90 7.63
CA THR A 185 -9.59 -18.00 8.29
C THR A 185 -10.75 -17.52 7.44
N ASP A 186 -10.49 -16.64 6.46
CA ASP A 186 -11.51 -16.11 5.55
C ASP A 186 -10.93 -15.82 4.16
N ILE A 187 -11.73 -16.07 3.12
CA ILE A 187 -11.37 -15.82 1.72
C ILE A 187 -12.56 -15.14 1.05
N ARG A 188 -12.37 -13.89 0.63
CA ARG A 188 -13.40 -13.10 -0.03
C ARG A 188 -12.91 -12.55 -1.37
N PRO A 189 -13.48 -12.96 -2.50
CA PRO A 189 -13.17 -12.33 -3.78
C PRO A 189 -13.74 -10.90 -3.79
N LEU A 190 -12.89 -9.93 -4.11
CA LEU A 190 -13.27 -8.51 -4.12
C LEU A 190 -13.73 -8.04 -5.50
N ASN A 191 -12.99 -8.45 -6.53
CA ASN A 191 -13.22 -8.10 -7.91
C ASN A 191 -12.54 -9.15 -8.81
N ALA A 192 -12.55 -8.95 -10.12
CA ALA A 192 -12.03 -9.91 -11.10
C ALA A 192 -10.56 -10.31 -10.91
N ILE A 193 -9.74 -9.53 -10.18
CA ILE A 193 -8.29 -9.76 -10.06
C ILE A 193 -7.77 -9.68 -8.62
N THR A 194 -8.65 -9.69 -7.63
CA THR A 194 -8.26 -9.46 -6.23
C THR A 194 -9.08 -10.31 -5.28
N LEU A 195 -8.38 -10.95 -4.35
CA LEU A 195 -8.95 -11.53 -3.14
C LEU A 195 -8.59 -10.67 -1.92
N ILE A 196 -9.49 -10.70 -0.94
CA ILE A 196 -9.21 -10.32 0.45
C ILE A 196 -9.09 -11.62 1.23
N VAL A 197 -7.94 -11.84 1.86
CA VAL A 197 -7.66 -13.05 2.64
C VAL A 197 -7.32 -12.65 4.07
N THR A 198 -8.02 -13.21 5.04
CA THR A 198 -7.73 -12.98 6.47
C THR A 198 -7.07 -14.20 7.07
N PHE A 199 -6.07 -13.97 7.90
CA PHE A 199 -5.36 -14.98 8.65
C PHE A 199 -5.67 -14.88 10.15
N ASP A 200 -5.45 -15.96 10.90
CA ASP A 200 -5.53 -15.96 12.37
C ASP A 200 -4.41 -15.14 13.04
N ALA A 201 -3.30 -14.95 12.34
CA ALA A 201 -2.19 -14.07 12.70
C ALA A 201 -1.53 -13.51 11.43
N PRO A 202 -0.81 -12.38 11.50
CA PRO A 202 -0.17 -11.80 10.32
C PRO A 202 0.92 -12.70 9.74
N LEU A 203 1.14 -12.56 8.44
CA LEU A 203 2.22 -13.23 7.74
C LEU A 203 3.58 -12.69 8.20
N THR A 204 4.58 -13.57 8.22
CA THR A 204 5.97 -13.15 8.37
C THR A 204 6.46 -12.42 7.11
N ALA A 205 7.51 -11.62 7.23
CA ALA A 205 8.11 -10.97 6.05
C ALA A 205 8.59 -11.99 4.99
N GLU A 206 8.99 -13.19 5.43
CA GLU A 206 9.38 -14.30 4.55
C GLU A 206 8.17 -14.86 3.79
N ASP A 207 7.04 -15.08 4.47
CA ASP A 207 5.81 -15.58 3.84
C ASP A 207 5.17 -14.54 2.91
N GLU A 208 5.37 -13.24 3.15
CA GLU A 208 4.94 -12.16 2.25
C GLU A 208 5.82 -12.03 1.00
N ALA A 209 7.08 -12.48 1.05
CA ALA A 209 8.03 -12.42 -0.06
C ALA A 209 7.44 -13.10 -1.30
N PHE A 210 7.50 -12.47 -2.48
CA PHE A 210 6.77 -12.98 -3.65
C PHE A 210 7.15 -14.41 -4.04
N ALA A 211 8.44 -14.75 -3.96
CA ALA A 211 8.92 -16.10 -4.26
C ALA A 211 8.25 -17.14 -3.34
N THR A 212 8.33 -16.92 -2.04
CA THR A 212 7.70 -17.77 -1.02
C THR A 212 6.18 -17.81 -1.17
N ALA A 213 5.53 -16.64 -1.30
CA ALA A 213 4.08 -16.55 -1.45
C ALA A 213 3.60 -17.30 -2.71
N LYS A 214 4.33 -17.21 -3.83
CA LYS A 214 3.99 -17.92 -5.08
C LYS A 214 4.07 -19.44 -4.92
N GLU A 215 4.96 -19.96 -4.09
CA GLU A 215 5.04 -21.38 -3.77
C GLU A 215 3.95 -21.82 -2.79
N GLN A 216 3.65 -20.97 -1.79
CA GLN A 216 2.75 -21.32 -0.70
C GLN A 216 1.27 -21.14 -1.04
N PHE A 217 0.91 -20.15 -1.88
CA PHE A 217 -0.45 -19.94 -2.36
C PHE A 217 -0.68 -20.69 -3.66
N ALA A 218 -1.49 -21.74 -3.61
CA ALA A 218 -1.91 -22.50 -4.79
C ALA A 218 -3.42 -22.43 -4.97
N PHE A 219 -3.86 -22.16 -6.20
CA PHE A 219 -5.26 -22.12 -6.56
C PHE A 219 -5.59 -23.23 -7.57
N SER A 220 -6.80 -23.78 -7.51
CA SER A 220 -7.30 -24.69 -8.54
C SER A 220 -7.60 -23.97 -9.86
N ASP A 221 -7.90 -24.73 -10.91
CA ASP A 221 -8.46 -24.23 -12.17
C ASP A 221 -7.60 -23.17 -12.90
N GLY A 222 -6.29 -23.20 -12.66
CA GLY A 222 -5.30 -22.36 -13.34
C GLY A 222 -5.28 -20.90 -12.88
N LEU A 223 -5.98 -20.54 -11.80
CA LEU A 223 -5.84 -19.22 -11.19
C LEU A 223 -4.44 -19.08 -10.58
N ALA A 224 -3.82 -17.92 -10.71
CA ALA A 224 -2.44 -17.70 -10.28
C ALA A 224 -2.32 -16.47 -9.38
N LEU A 225 -1.40 -16.52 -8.40
CA LEU A 225 -0.93 -15.34 -7.68
C LEU A 225 -0.04 -14.51 -8.61
N THR A 226 -0.32 -13.20 -8.75
CA THR A 226 0.42 -12.35 -9.70
C THR A 226 1.39 -11.38 -9.03
N ASN A 227 1.26 -11.15 -7.73
CA ASN A 227 2.24 -10.42 -6.92
C ASN A 227 2.09 -10.76 -5.42
N MET A 228 2.93 -10.18 -4.58
CA MET A 228 2.93 -10.31 -3.12
C MET A 228 1.54 -10.02 -2.51
N PRO A 229 1.05 -10.84 -1.57
CA PRO A 229 0.03 -10.44 -0.62
C PRO A 229 0.49 -9.19 0.13
N ARG A 230 -0.42 -8.24 0.39
CA ARG A 230 -0.11 -7.04 1.17
C ARG A 230 -1.12 -6.79 2.26
N LEU A 231 -0.63 -6.64 3.50
CA LEU A 231 -1.47 -6.34 4.65
C LEU A 231 -2.17 -4.99 4.47
N LYS A 232 -3.49 -4.95 4.66
CA LYS A 232 -4.27 -3.72 4.69
C LYS A 232 -3.88 -2.87 5.90
N THR A 233 -3.68 -1.57 5.68
CA THR A 233 -3.52 -0.60 6.77
C THR A 233 -4.74 -0.65 7.70
N GLY A 234 -4.51 -0.61 9.01
CA GLY A 234 -5.54 -0.72 10.05
C GLY A 234 -6.00 -2.15 10.35
N SER A 235 -5.72 -3.12 9.48
CA SER A 235 -6.05 -4.52 9.77
C SER A 235 -4.99 -5.16 10.66
N LEU A 236 -5.42 -6.13 11.48
CA LEU A 236 -4.49 -7.01 12.18
C LEU A 236 -3.80 -7.94 11.19
N SER A 237 -4.57 -8.70 10.37
CA SER A 237 -4.10 -9.84 9.57
C SER A 237 -4.85 -10.06 8.25
N THR A 238 -5.47 -9.01 7.68
CA THR A 238 -6.20 -9.08 6.41
C THR A 238 -5.36 -8.52 5.26
N TYR A 239 -5.24 -9.33 4.19
CA TYR A 239 -4.36 -9.09 3.06
C TYR A 239 -5.13 -8.87 1.77
N ILE A 240 -4.64 -7.93 0.95
CA ILE A 240 -4.99 -7.81 -0.47
C ILE A 240 -4.10 -8.78 -1.23
N VAL A 241 -4.71 -9.76 -1.90
CA VAL A 241 -4.03 -10.83 -2.64
C VAL A 241 -4.35 -10.72 -4.13
N PRO A 242 -3.38 -10.29 -4.96
CA PRO A 242 -3.61 -10.11 -6.40
C PRO A 242 -3.57 -11.45 -7.16
N THR A 243 -4.61 -11.72 -7.95
CA THR A 243 -4.72 -12.94 -8.76
C THR A 243 -4.70 -12.64 -10.25
N SER A 244 -4.52 -13.65 -11.11
CA SER A 244 -4.93 -13.55 -12.51
C SER A 244 -6.46 -13.32 -12.59
N PRO A 245 -6.99 -12.90 -13.76
CA PRO A 245 -8.43 -12.75 -13.94
C PRO A 245 -9.20 -14.01 -13.55
N GLN A 246 -10.15 -13.84 -12.65
CA GLN A 246 -11.04 -14.89 -12.16
C GLN A 246 -12.14 -15.15 -13.19
N LYS A 247 -12.57 -16.41 -13.30
CA LYS A 247 -13.73 -16.79 -14.09
C LYS A 247 -14.98 -16.67 -13.22
N PRO A 248 -15.97 -15.84 -13.59
CA PRO A 248 -17.16 -15.63 -12.77
C PRO A 248 -17.92 -16.94 -12.52
N GLY A 249 -18.21 -17.24 -11.26
CA GLY A 249 -18.95 -18.44 -10.84
C GLY A 249 -18.14 -19.74 -10.80
N THR A 250 -16.89 -19.76 -11.28
CA THR A 250 -16.00 -20.91 -11.10
C THR A 250 -15.64 -21.05 -9.62
N LEU A 251 -15.83 -22.25 -9.06
CA LEU A 251 -15.47 -22.54 -7.67
C LEU A 251 -13.98 -22.87 -7.58
N TYR A 252 -13.20 -21.95 -7.04
CA TYR A 252 -11.78 -22.14 -6.80
C TYR A 252 -11.53 -22.73 -5.41
N THR A 253 -10.51 -23.58 -5.30
CA THR A 253 -9.92 -23.99 -4.03
C THR A 253 -8.62 -23.24 -3.81
N LEU A 254 -8.45 -22.62 -2.64
CA LEU A 254 -7.18 -22.06 -2.18
C LEU A 254 -6.52 -23.05 -1.22
N THR A 255 -5.29 -23.42 -1.54
CA THR A 255 -4.36 -24.15 -0.68
C THR A 255 -3.28 -23.18 -0.22
N TYR A 256 -3.02 -23.15 1.09
CA TYR A 256 -1.94 -22.36 1.68
C TYR A 256 -1.02 -23.25 2.49
N LYS A 257 0.30 -23.16 2.25
CA LYS A 257 1.32 -24.01 2.89
C LYS A 257 0.98 -25.51 2.83
N GLY A 258 0.51 -25.96 1.67
CA GLY A 258 0.14 -27.35 1.41
C GLY A 258 -1.17 -27.83 2.07
N LYS A 259 -1.89 -26.96 2.78
CA LYS A 259 -3.19 -27.29 3.39
C LYS A 259 -4.31 -26.58 2.64
N GLN A 260 -5.38 -27.30 2.36
CA GLN A 260 -6.59 -26.69 1.80
C GLN A 260 -7.15 -25.69 2.82
N ALA A 261 -7.14 -24.40 2.46
CA ALA A 261 -7.58 -23.31 3.30
C ALA A 261 -9.09 -23.06 3.17
N GLY A 262 -9.63 -23.20 1.96
CA GLY A 262 -11.05 -22.99 1.70
C GLY A 262 -11.37 -22.89 0.22
N THR A 263 -12.63 -22.57 -0.09
CA THR A 263 -13.10 -22.37 -1.47
C THR A 263 -13.80 -21.02 -1.61
N PHE A 264 -13.82 -20.48 -2.83
CA PHE A 264 -14.53 -19.25 -3.16
C PHE A 264 -15.02 -19.29 -4.61
N ALA A 265 -16.14 -18.63 -4.90
CA ALA A 265 -16.62 -18.45 -6.27
C ALA A 265 -15.94 -17.25 -6.93
N GLY A 266 -15.35 -17.43 -8.11
CA GLY A 266 -14.71 -16.36 -8.85
C GLY A 266 -15.66 -15.20 -9.14
N GLN A 267 -15.13 -13.98 -9.11
CA GLN A 267 -15.88 -12.75 -9.39
C GLN A 267 -15.55 -12.17 -10.76
N GLY A 268 -16.53 -11.52 -11.38
CA GLY A 268 -16.38 -10.82 -12.66
C GLY A 268 -16.44 -9.31 -12.57
N THR A 269 -16.59 -8.76 -11.37
CA THR A 269 -16.68 -7.31 -11.18
C THR A 269 -15.38 -6.65 -11.63
N LYS A 270 -15.48 -5.86 -12.69
CA LYS A 270 -14.35 -5.11 -13.24
C LYS A 270 -14.11 -3.82 -12.45
N LEU A 271 -12.87 -3.35 -12.49
CA LEU A 271 -12.45 -2.09 -11.91
C LEU A 271 -12.83 -0.93 -12.84
N ASN A 272 -13.46 0.10 -12.29
CA ASN A 272 -13.87 1.27 -13.07
C ASN A 272 -12.65 2.12 -13.41
N MET A 273 -12.47 2.40 -14.69
CA MET A 273 -11.47 3.31 -15.24
C MET A 273 -12.19 4.45 -15.97
N THR A 274 -11.71 5.67 -15.83
CA THR A 274 -12.31 6.86 -16.44
C THR A 274 -12.07 6.88 -17.94
N GLU A 275 -10.81 6.77 -18.37
CA GLU A 275 -10.45 6.91 -19.77
C GLU A 275 -9.10 6.27 -20.11
N ALA A 276 -8.91 6.02 -21.40
CA ALA A 276 -7.64 5.64 -22.00
C ALA A 276 -7.04 6.82 -22.77
N ARG A 277 -5.76 7.11 -22.54
CA ARG A 277 -5.06 8.23 -23.21
C ARG A 277 -3.67 7.83 -23.67
N GLN A 278 -3.25 8.34 -24.83
CA GLN A 278 -1.88 8.18 -25.30
C GLN A 278 -0.90 8.94 -24.39
N VAL A 279 0.28 8.37 -24.15
CA VAL A 279 1.36 8.98 -23.37
C VAL A 279 2.59 9.23 -24.23
N THR A 280 2.99 8.23 -25.02
CA THR A 280 4.12 8.30 -25.98
C THR A 280 3.70 7.66 -27.30
N ASN A 281 4.64 7.50 -28.23
CA ASN A 281 4.44 6.73 -29.45
C ASN A 281 4.22 5.22 -29.21
N ASP A 282 4.57 4.66 -28.06
CA ASP A 282 4.48 3.22 -27.75
C ASP A 282 3.69 2.89 -26.47
N THR A 283 3.28 3.91 -25.71
CA THR A 283 2.70 3.77 -24.37
C THR A 283 1.42 4.59 -24.26
N PHE A 284 0.43 4.04 -23.56
CA PHE A 284 -0.81 4.71 -23.19
C PHE A 284 -1.12 4.41 -21.72
N GLU A 285 -2.12 5.07 -21.14
CA GLU A 285 -2.52 4.91 -19.74
C GLU A 285 -4.02 4.67 -19.59
N LEU A 286 -4.40 4.12 -18.45
CA LEU A 286 -5.79 4.03 -17.99
C LEU A 286 -5.95 4.83 -16.70
N GLU A 287 -6.77 5.87 -16.70
CA GLU A 287 -7.00 6.68 -15.50
C GLU A 287 -8.01 6.02 -14.56
N SER A 288 -7.72 6.07 -13.26
CA SER A 288 -8.71 5.84 -12.20
C SER A 288 -8.74 6.99 -11.22
N LEU A 289 -9.94 7.30 -10.71
CA LEU A 289 -10.13 8.43 -9.79
C LEU A 289 -10.61 7.97 -8.42
N LYS A 290 -9.96 8.47 -7.37
CA LYS A 290 -10.46 8.32 -5.99
C LYS A 290 -11.85 8.94 -5.85
N THR A 291 -12.12 10.05 -6.54
CA THR A 291 -13.45 10.69 -6.61
C THR A 291 -14.50 9.86 -7.35
N ALA A 292 -14.10 8.84 -8.11
CA ALA A 292 -14.97 7.82 -8.71
C ALA A 292 -15.11 6.56 -7.82
N GLY A 293 -14.47 6.53 -6.65
CA GLY A 293 -14.57 5.43 -5.70
C GLY A 293 -13.61 4.30 -6.01
N VAL A 294 -12.48 4.61 -6.63
CA VAL A 294 -11.45 3.64 -6.99
C VAL A 294 -10.12 4.07 -6.38
N THR A 295 -9.47 3.18 -5.63
CA THR A 295 -8.18 3.45 -5.00
C THR A 295 -7.15 2.40 -5.37
N ASP A 296 -5.93 2.86 -5.58
CA ASP A 296 -4.73 2.05 -5.63
C ASP A 296 -4.50 1.41 -4.26
N TYR A 297 -4.17 0.12 -4.26
CA TYR A 297 -3.86 -0.60 -3.03
C TYR A 297 -2.70 0.04 -2.26
N GLY A 298 -1.77 0.73 -2.94
CA GLY A 298 -0.64 1.40 -2.32
C GLY A 298 -1.03 2.49 -1.31
N TYR A 299 -2.24 3.05 -1.38
CA TYR A 299 -2.77 4.00 -0.39
C TYR A 299 -3.38 3.34 0.85
N VAL A 300 -3.60 2.02 0.82
CA VAL A 300 -4.36 1.29 1.84
C VAL A 300 -3.63 0.05 2.36
N ILE A 301 -2.31 -0.04 2.14
CA ILE A 301 -1.47 -1.11 2.67
C ILE A 301 -0.41 -0.60 3.64
N SER A 302 -0.13 -1.41 4.65
CA SER A 302 0.82 -1.11 5.72
C SER A 302 2.22 -0.80 5.17
N ALA A 303 2.66 -1.59 4.18
CA ALA A 303 4.00 -1.49 3.60
C ALA A 303 4.33 -0.12 2.98
N TYR A 304 3.35 0.59 2.43
CA TYR A 304 3.55 1.89 1.75
C TYR A 304 2.97 3.08 2.53
N SER A 305 2.29 2.82 3.64
CA SER A 305 1.61 3.82 4.47
C SER A 305 2.53 5.01 4.82
N ALA A 306 3.75 4.75 5.29
CA ALA A 306 4.71 5.80 5.63
C ALA A 306 5.12 6.67 4.42
N GLY A 307 5.41 6.05 3.26
CA GLY A 307 5.81 6.77 2.05
C GLY A 307 4.67 7.54 1.38
N ARG A 308 3.42 7.10 1.57
CA ARG A 308 2.23 7.81 1.08
C ARG A 308 1.80 8.97 1.99
N GLY A 309 2.24 9.01 3.24
CA GLY A 309 1.97 10.09 4.18
C GLY A 309 0.47 10.37 4.34
N ALA A 310 0.06 11.63 4.15
CA ALA A 310 -1.35 12.04 4.27
C ALA A 310 -2.29 11.36 3.27
N ASN A 311 -1.77 10.82 2.16
CA ASN A 311 -2.57 10.10 1.18
C ASN A 311 -2.90 8.66 1.61
N ALA A 312 -2.19 8.12 2.62
CA ALA A 312 -2.51 6.83 3.20
C ALA A 312 -3.78 6.89 4.06
N PHE A 313 -4.66 5.91 3.89
CA PHE A 313 -5.91 5.83 4.63
C PHE A 313 -6.31 4.38 4.91
N VAL A 314 -7.23 4.21 5.86
CA VAL A 314 -7.76 2.92 6.26
C VAL A 314 -9.11 2.71 5.59
N LEU A 315 -9.33 1.48 5.14
CA LEU A 315 -10.62 1.00 4.66
C LEU A 315 -11.13 -0.06 5.63
N ASP A 316 -12.37 0.06 6.08
CA ASP A 316 -13.02 -0.92 6.97
C ASP A 316 -13.18 -2.32 6.32
N GLU A 317 -13.83 -3.26 7.01
CA GLU A 317 -14.06 -4.61 6.46
C GLU A 317 -14.88 -4.62 5.15
N ASN A 318 -15.71 -3.59 4.93
CA ASN A 318 -16.54 -3.41 3.75
C ASN A 318 -15.82 -2.63 2.64
N ASN A 319 -14.54 -2.33 2.84
CA ASN A 319 -13.73 -1.47 1.99
C ASN A 319 -14.31 -0.05 1.86
N ALA A 320 -14.83 0.49 2.96
CA ALA A 320 -15.36 1.84 3.02
C ALA A 320 -14.52 2.78 3.90
N ALA A 321 -14.57 4.06 3.56
CA ALA A 321 -14.05 5.19 4.34
C ALA A 321 -14.89 6.42 4.03
N ASP A 322 -15.11 7.29 5.02
CA ASP A 322 -15.87 8.55 4.86
C ASP A 322 -17.26 8.36 4.23
N GLY A 323 -17.95 7.27 4.58
CA GLY A 323 -19.28 6.94 4.05
C GLY A 323 -19.29 6.44 2.59
N ARG A 324 -18.12 6.17 2.01
CA ARG A 324 -17.97 5.69 0.63
C ARG A 324 -17.26 4.35 0.57
N THR A 325 -17.81 3.40 -0.18
CA THR A 325 -17.13 2.15 -0.55
C THR A 325 -16.19 2.37 -1.74
N TYR A 326 -14.99 1.81 -1.65
CA TYR A 326 -13.97 1.88 -2.68
C TYR A 326 -13.74 0.53 -3.35
N GLN A 327 -13.61 0.55 -4.68
CA GLN A 327 -12.93 -0.51 -5.41
C GLN A 327 -11.43 -0.38 -5.18
N ILE A 328 -10.74 -1.51 -4.98
CA ILE A 328 -9.30 -1.54 -4.77
C ILE A 328 -8.62 -2.11 -6.01
N ILE A 329 -7.76 -1.31 -6.63
CA ILE A 329 -6.86 -1.76 -7.68
C ILE A 329 -5.66 -2.42 -6.98
N SER A 330 -5.61 -3.76 -6.96
CA SER A 330 -4.42 -4.49 -6.50
C SER A 330 -3.23 -4.26 -7.44
N SER A 331 -2.04 -4.74 -7.07
CA SER A 331 -0.85 -4.67 -7.93
C SER A 331 -1.14 -5.00 -9.41
N MET A 332 -0.72 -4.10 -10.31
CA MET A 332 -0.79 -4.27 -11.76
C MET A 332 0.34 -5.13 -12.34
N GLN A 333 1.25 -5.66 -11.51
CA GLN A 333 2.27 -6.62 -11.92
C GLN A 333 1.64 -7.76 -12.76
N ALA A 334 2.24 -8.04 -13.91
CA ALA A 334 1.78 -9.03 -14.89
C ALA A 334 0.38 -8.78 -15.46
N ARG A 335 -0.19 -7.57 -15.31
CA ARG A 335 -1.44 -7.20 -15.99
C ARG A 335 -1.17 -6.80 -17.43
N GLN A 336 -2.19 -7.05 -18.23
CA GLN A 336 -2.23 -6.69 -19.64
C GLN A 336 -3.63 -6.19 -19.99
N VAL A 337 -3.71 -5.48 -21.09
CA VAL A 337 -4.95 -5.02 -21.72
C VAL A 337 -4.84 -5.29 -23.22
N THR A 338 -5.96 -5.22 -23.92
CA THR A 338 -6.02 -5.34 -25.37
C THR A 338 -6.29 -3.97 -25.96
N ILE A 339 -5.46 -3.54 -26.91
CA ILE A 339 -5.66 -2.30 -27.66
C ILE A 339 -5.83 -2.65 -29.14
N THR A 340 -6.90 -2.15 -29.75
CA THR A 340 -7.28 -2.49 -31.13
C THR A 340 -7.30 -1.23 -31.99
N PRO A 341 -6.42 -1.09 -33.01
CA PRO A 341 -6.53 -0.03 -34.01
C PRO A 341 -7.77 -0.22 -34.88
N GLU A 342 -8.37 0.90 -35.31
CA GLU A 342 -9.46 0.91 -36.30
C GLU A 342 -9.01 0.22 -37.60
N GLY A 343 -9.72 -0.83 -37.99
CA GLY A 343 -9.41 -1.63 -39.18
C GLY A 343 -8.22 -2.59 -39.03
N GLY A 344 -7.62 -2.71 -37.84
CA GLY A 344 -6.48 -3.61 -37.59
C GLY A 344 -6.79 -4.73 -36.60
N GLN A 345 -5.76 -5.49 -36.25
CA GLN A 345 -5.86 -6.62 -35.33
C GLN A 345 -5.63 -6.19 -33.88
N PRO A 346 -6.26 -6.86 -32.89
CA PRO A 346 -6.02 -6.58 -31.48
C PRO A 346 -4.56 -6.84 -31.07
N ILE A 347 -4.00 -5.94 -30.26
CA ILE A 347 -2.62 -5.99 -29.75
C ILE A 347 -2.68 -6.13 -28.23
N VAL A 348 -1.84 -7.00 -27.65
CA VAL A 348 -1.70 -7.13 -26.19
C VAL A 348 -0.66 -6.14 -25.70
N ALA A 349 -1.08 -5.18 -24.89
CA ALA A 349 -0.20 -4.23 -24.22
C ALA A 349 0.00 -4.63 -22.76
N LYS A 350 1.25 -4.56 -22.28
CA LYS A 350 1.63 -5.00 -20.93
C LYS A 350 1.82 -3.81 -20.00
N TYR A 351 1.44 -3.99 -18.74
CA TYR A 351 1.64 -2.97 -17.71
C TYR A 351 3.11 -2.57 -17.59
N VAL A 352 3.37 -1.27 -17.51
CA VAL A 352 4.68 -0.67 -17.28
C VAL A 352 4.92 -0.58 -15.78
N PRO A 353 5.86 -1.33 -15.19
CA PRO A 353 6.06 -1.37 -13.75
C PRO A 353 6.28 0.02 -13.13
N PHE A 354 5.79 0.20 -11.90
CA PHE A 354 5.90 1.43 -11.11
C PHE A 354 5.13 2.66 -11.64
N THR A 355 4.23 2.51 -12.62
CA THR A 355 3.39 3.61 -13.15
C THR A 355 1.96 3.62 -12.61
N GLN A 356 1.55 2.61 -11.83
CA GLN A 356 0.17 2.47 -11.35
C GLN A 356 -0.31 3.64 -10.49
N SER A 357 0.55 4.17 -9.61
CA SER A 357 0.22 5.37 -8.87
C SER A 357 1.47 6.15 -8.44
N THR A 358 1.74 7.20 -9.20
CA THR A 358 2.85 8.13 -9.10
C THR A 358 2.30 9.55 -8.95
N ASP A 359 3.02 10.41 -8.24
CA ASP A 359 2.72 11.85 -8.12
C ASP A 359 1.27 12.20 -7.74
N GLY A 360 0.63 11.35 -6.92
CA GLY A 360 -0.75 11.52 -6.45
C GLY A 360 -1.84 11.12 -7.47
N LYS A 361 -1.45 10.60 -8.63
CA LYS A 361 -2.35 10.11 -9.68
C LYS A 361 -2.42 8.58 -9.66
N GLN A 362 -3.40 8.01 -10.35
CA GLN A 362 -3.62 6.56 -10.45
C GLN A 362 -3.86 6.19 -11.92
N GLU A 363 -2.79 6.25 -12.70
CA GLU A 363 -2.80 6.20 -14.17
C GLU A 363 -1.84 5.10 -14.67
N PRO A 364 -2.09 3.81 -14.36
CA PRO A 364 -1.26 2.71 -14.84
C PRO A 364 -1.05 2.78 -16.35
N LYS A 365 0.21 2.68 -16.74
CA LYS A 365 0.63 2.71 -18.14
C LYS A 365 0.77 1.32 -18.72
N PHE A 366 0.48 1.20 -20.00
CA PHE A 366 0.56 -0.02 -20.78
C PHE A 366 1.35 0.26 -22.04
N ARG A 367 2.32 -0.61 -22.32
CA ARG A 367 3.20 -0.49 -23.49
C ARG A 367 2.88 -1.57 -24.51
N LEU A 368 2.91 -1.17 -25.77
CA LEU A 368 2.84 -2.09 -26.90
C LEU A 368 4.05 -3.06 -26.89
N PRO A 369 3.97 -4.19 -27.61
CA PRO A 369 5.13 -5.03 -27.87
C PRO A 369 6.29 -4.25 -28.50
N GLU A 370 7.52 -4.73 -28.32
CA GLU A 370 8.70 -4.11 -28.92
C GLU A 370 8.57 -4.01 -30.45
N GLY A 371 8.93 -2.85 -31.00
CA GLY A 371 8.80 -2.53 -32.44
C GLY A 371 7.41 -2.04 -32.87
N GLU A 372 6.39 -2.14 -32.01
CA GLU A 372 5.05 -1.61 -32.29
C GLU A 372 4.92 -0.16 -31.81
N THR A 373 4.23 0.66 -32.61
CA THR A 373 3.97 2.08 -32.32
C THR A 373 2.54 2.46 -32.66
N LEU A 374 1.97 3.35 -31.85
CA LEU A 374 0.71 4.02 -32.10
C LEU A 374 0.86 4.89 -33.35
N LYS A 375 0.00 4.66 -34.35
CA LYS A 375 0.07 5.33 -35.65
C LYS A 375 -0.75 6.62 -35.62
N PRO A 376 -0.13 7.79 -35.85
CA PRO A 376 -0.84 9.07 -35.83
C PRO A 376 -2.07 9.08 -36.76
N GLY A 377 -3.17 9.63 -36.26
CA GLY A 377 -4.46 9.67 -36.94
C GLY A 377 -5.31 8.39 -36.84
N VAL A 378 -4.75 7.28 -36.34
CA VAL A 378 -5.51 6.04 -36.13
C VAL A 378 -6.26 6.08 -34.80
N ARG A 379 -7.55 5.72 -34.83
CA ARG A 379 -8.35 5.51 -33.63
C ARG A 379 -8.02 4.15 -33.01
N TYR A 380 -7.79 4.13 -31.72
CA TYR A 380 -7.57 2.92 -30.94
C TYR A 380 -8.69 2.73 -29.92
N THR A 381 -9.09 1.48 -29.68
CA THR A 381 -10.03 1.09 -28.63
C THR A 381 -9.35 0.14 -27.65
N VAL A 382 -9.38 0.46 -26.36
CA VAL A 382 -8.83 -0.38 -25.30
C VAL A 382 -9.93 -1.22 -24.65
N THR A 383 -9.66 -2.51 -24.46
CA THR A 383 -10.52 -3.45 -23.74
C THR A 383 -9.73 -4.25 -22.71
N SER A 384 -10.42 -4.77 -21.70
CA SER A 384 -9.80 -5.50 -20.61
C SER A 384 -10.77 -6.53 -20.00
N GLU A 385 -10.20 -7.66 -19.54
CA GLU A 385 -10.91 -8.67 -18.76
C GLU A 385 -11.17 -8.21 -17.32
N TRP A 386 -10.38 -7.25 -16.81
CA TRP A 386 -10.38 -6.83 -15.40
C TRP A 386 -10.81 -5.38 -15.19
N ALA A 387 -10.86 -4.56 -16.24
CA ALA A 387 -11.21 -3.14 -16.17
C ALA A 387 -12.42 -2.81 -17.06
N GLU A 388 -13.31 -1.97 -16.54
CA GLU A 388 -14.40 -1.35 -17.28
C GLU A 388 -13.99 0.10 -17.54
N ILE A 389 -13.77 0.46 -18.80
CA ILE A 389 -13.21 1.77 -19.18
C ILE A 389 -14.33 2.63 -19.78
N ALA A 390 -14.69 3.72 -19.11
CA ALA A 390 -15.82 4.55 -19.54
C ALA A 390 -15.56 5.23 -20.89
N ASN A 391 -14.34 5.72 -21.11
CA ASN A 391 -13.89 6.27 -22.40
C ASN A 391 -12.71 5.45 -22.94
N PRO A 392 -12.97 4.32 -23.63
CA PRO A 392 -11.91 3.40 -24.05
C PRO A 392 -11.19 3.81 -25.34
N ASN A 393 -11.62 4.89 -26.00
CA ASN A 393 -11.14 5.26 -27.32
C ASN A 393 -10.30 6.54 -27.28
N PHE A 394 -9.19 6.55 -28.02
CA PHE A 394 -8.44 7.76 -28.34
C PHE A 394 -7.97 7.71 -29.80
N VAL A 395 -7.71 8.87 -30.39
CA VAL A 395 -7.03 8.97 -31.70
C VAL A 395 -5.57 9.25 -31.40
N ALA A 396 -4.66 8.44 -31.94
CA ALA A 396 -3.25 8.63 -31.70
C ALA A 396 -2.77 9.93 -32.38
N GLU A 397 -2.02 10.72 -31.63
CA GLU A 397 -1.37 11.94 -32.08
C GLU A 397 0.08 11.66 -32.51
N GLU A 398 0.64 12.58 -33.28
CA GLU A 398 2.06 12.57 -33.61
C GLU A 398 2.85 12.98 -32.36
N ILE A 399 3.41 11.98 -31.66
CA ILE A 399 4.31 12.18 -30.53
C ILE A 399 5.69 11.69 -30.93
N ALA A 400 6.68 12.58 -30.92
CA ALA A 400 8.06 12.20 -31.18
C ALA A 400 8.53 11.16 -30.14
N PRO A 401 9.32 10.14 -30.54
CA PRO A 401 9.94 9.24 -29.59
C PRO A 401 10.78 10.01 -28.56
N LEU A 402 11.00 9.42 -27.39
CA LEU A 402 11.94 9.99 -26.42
C LEU A 402 13.32 10.17 -27.08
N GLN A 403 14.16 11.05 -26.56
CA GLN A 403 15.48 11.31 -27.13
C GLN A 403 16.53 11.22 -26.04
N LEU A 404 17.55 10.38 -26.25
CA LEU A 404 18.73 10.35 -25.41
C LEU A 404 19.49 11.67 -25.57
N SER A 405 19.95 12.26 -24.47
CA SER A 405 20.79 13.46 -24.48
C SER A 405 22.21 13.19 -23.97
N GLU A 406 22.35 12.27 -23.01
CA GLU A 406 23.63 12.00 -22.34
C GLU A 406 23.63 10.62 -21.70
N ALA A 407 24.82 10.04 -21.52
CA ALA A 407 25.06 8.87 -20.69
C ALA A 407 26.37 9.04 -19.91
N GLU A 408 26.36 8.69 -18.62
CA GLU A 408 27.56 8.76 -17.77
C GLU A 408 27.77 7.45 -17.00
N ALA A 409 29.03 7.11 -16.71
CA ALA A 409 29.34 5.97 -15.86
C ALA A 409 29.04 6.31 -14.39
N VAL A 410 28.25 5.46 -13.73
CA VAL A 410 28.00 5.54 -12.27
C VAL A 410 28.97 4.62 -11.53
N SER A 411 29.24 3.46 -12.10
CA SER A 411 30.21 2.47 -11.67
C SER A 411 30.72 1.71 -12.88
N ASP A 412 31.56 0.70 -12.66
CA ASP A 412 31.95 -0.27 -13.69
C ASP A 412 30.78 -1.15 -14.19
N THR A 413 29.63 -1.11 -13.52
CA THR A 413 28.48 -2.00 -13.71
C THR A 413 27.15 -1.27 -13.92
N SER A 414 27.16 0.07 -13.87
CA SER A 414 25.96 0.90 -14.01
C SER A 414 26.27 2.20 -14.72
N ILE A 415 25.34 2.66 -15.53
CA ILE A 415 25.37 3.97 -16.19
C ILE A 415 24.13 4.79 -15.84
N THR A 416 24.21 6.10 -15.97
CA THR A 416 23.03 6.94 -16.15
C THR A 416 22.72 7.09 -17.63
N VAL A 417 21.44 7.22 -17.95
CA VAL A 417 20.94 7.64 -19.25
C VAL A 417 20.00 8.81 -19.01
N THR A 418 20.29 9.94 -19.64
CA THR A 418 19.50 11.18 -19.54
C THR A 418 18.74 11.42 -20.84
N LEU A 419 17.48 11.81 -20.72
CA LEU A 419 16.65 12.24 -21.84
C LEU A 419 16.71 13.76 -22.02
N THR A 420 16.41 14.23 -23.22
CA THR A 420 16.33 15.67 -23.52
C THR A 420 15.23 16.39 -22.73
N ALA A 421 14.22 15.66 -22.25
CA ALA A 421 13.15 16.16 -21.39
C ALA A 421 12.75 15.09 -20.38
N ASP A 422 12.26 15.54 -19.23
CA ASP A 422 11.74 14.66 -18.20
C ASP A 422 10.47 13.93 -18.71
N PRO A 423 10.44 12.59 -18.74
CA PRO A 423 9.25 11.83 -19.14
C PRO A 423 8.08 11.91 -18.14
N GLY A 424 8.26 12.52 -16.98
CA GLY A 424 7.22 12.73 -15.96
C GLY A 424 6.95 11.49 -15.09
N ASP A 425 6.90 10.31 -15.70
CA ASP A 425 6.63 9.02 -15.05
C ASP A 425 7.80 8.03 -15.18
N GLU A 426 7.65 6.82 -14.63
CA GLU A 426 8.60 5.69 -14.78
C GLU A 426 8.63 5.11 -16.22
N LEU A 427 8.71 5.96 -17.25
CA LEU A 427 8.69 5.52 -18.66
C LEU A 427 9.94 4.74 -19.08
N PHE A 428 11.05 4.87 -18.36
CA PHE A 428 12.22 4.00 -18.52
C PHE A 428 11.96 2.55 -18.08
N SER A 429 10.93 2.31 -17.27
CA SER A 429 10.61 0.99 -16.72
C SER A 429 10.46 -0.05 -17.82
N GLY A 430 11.27 -1.11 -17.76
CA GLY A 430 11.30 -2.19 -18.76
C GLY A 430 12.02 -1.83 -20.07
N ARG A 431 12.76 -0.73 -20.11
CA ARG A 431 13.59 -0.35 -21.26
C ARG A 431 15.06 -0.66 -21.02
N SER A 432 15.79 -0.81 -22.11
CA SER A 432 17.21 -1.11 -22.12
C SER A 432 17.93 -0.27 -23.16
N VAL A 433 19.24 -0.15 -23.00
CA VAL A 433 20.16 0.42 -23.97
C VAL A 433 21.27 -0.59 -24.27
N GLU A 434 21.80 -0.54 -25.48
CA GLU A 434 22.98 -1.26 -25.90
C GLU A 434 24.17 -0.30 -25.92
N LEU A 435 25.30 -0.74 -25.39
CA LEU A 435 26.55 0.00 -25.38
C LEU A 435 27.52 -0.73 -26.32
N THR A 436 27.93 -0.08 -27.39
CA THR A 436 28.83 -0.65 -28.40
C THR A 436 30.19 0.02 -28.33
N SER A 437 31.24 -0.76 -28.07
CA SER A 437 32.62 -0.25 -28.06
C SER A 437 33.20 -0.13 -29.48
N PRO A 438 34.35 0.55 -29.66
CA PRO A 438 34.95 0.76 -30.98
C PRO A 438 35.40 -0.53 -31.71
N ASP A 439 35.64 -1.60 -30.96
CA ASP A 439 35.95 -2.95 -31.46
C ASP A 439 34.69 -3.77 -31.81
N GLY A 440 33.49 -3.23 -31.56
CA GLY A 440 32.20 -3.84 -31.86
C GLY A 440 31.65 -4.77 -30.77
N GLU A 441 32.28 -4.84 -29.60
CA GLU A 441 31.68 -5.55 -28.46
C GLU A 441 30.48 -4.79 -27.90
N THR A 442 29.43 -5.52 -27.53
CA THR A 442 28.17 -4.95 -27.04
C THR A 442 27.91 -5.33 -25.58
N LEU A 443 27.46 -4.37 -24.78
CA LEU A 443 26.93 -4.60 -23.44
C LEU A 443 25.47 -4.17 -23.39
N LEU A 444 24.62 -4.99 -22.74
CA LEU A 444 23.22 -4.65 -22.49
C LEU A 444 23.08 -4.01 -21.11
N ALA A 445 22.49 -2.83 -21.04
CA ALA A 445 22.10 -2.20 -19.78
C ALA A 445 20.58 -2.10 -19.69
N THR A 446 19.99 -2.50 -18.56
CA THR A 446 18.55 -2.44 -18.33
C THR A 446 18.23 -1.45 -17.22
N TYR A 447 17.16 -0.69 -17.40
CA TYR A 447 16.75 0.30 -16.40
C TYR A 447 16.54 -0.34 -15.03
N LYS A 448 17.19 0.25 -14.03
CA LYS A 448 16.97 -0.05 -12.63
C LYS A 448 15.68 0.63 -12.18
N TYR A 449 14.66 -0.17 -11.89
CA TYR A 449 13.35 0.34 -11.51
C TYR A 449 13.40 1.40 -10.42
N SER A 450 12.58 2.45 -10.56
CA SER A 450 12.46 3.56 -9.61
C SER A 450 13.74 4.36 -9.39
N SER A 451 14.71 4.29 -10.30
CA SER A 451 15.95 5.06 -10.22
C SER A 451 15.85 6.44 -10.89
N ARG A 452 14.74 6.74 -11.57
CA ARG A 452 14.53 8.00 -12.27
C ARG A 452 14.63 9.19 -11.32
N LYS A 453 15.38 10.20 -11.75
CA LYS A 453 15.46 11.53 -11.16
C LYS A 453 15.35 12.56 -12.28
N GLY A 454 14.16 13.15 -12.43
CA GLY A 454 13.87 14.01 -13.58
C GLY A 454 14.02 13.23 -14.89
N ALA A 455 14.81 13.75 -15.82
CA ALA A 455 15.05 13.11 -17.12
C ALA A 455 16.07 11.96 -17.09
N THR A 456 16.73 11.70 -15.96
CA THR A 456 17.83 10.74 -15.84
C THR A 456 17.40 9.46 -15.13
N GLY A 457 17.77 8.30 -15.67
CA GLY A 457 17.58 6.99 -15.04
C GLY A 457 18.89 6.21 -14.94
N VAL A 458 19.00 5.29 -13.97
CA VAL A 458 20.13 4.38 -13.85
C VAL A 458 19.83 3.09 -14.60
N PHE A 459 20.79 2.62 -15.40
CA PHE A 459 20.74 1.37 -16.13
C PHE A 459 21.88 0.46 -15.66
N ASP A 460 21.54 -0.72 -15.19
CA ASP A 460 22.51 -1.70 -14.70
C ASP A 460 22.90 -2.66 -15.83
N LEU A 461 24.21 -2.89 -15.99
CA LEU A 461 24.74 -3.85 -16.95
C LEU A 461 24.27 -5.26 -16.61
N GLN A 462 23.85 -5.98 -17.65
CA GLN A 462 23.38 -7.35 -17.54
C GLN A 462 24.53 -8.35 -17.73
N GLN A 463 24.31 -9.61 -17.33
CA GLN A 463 25.22 -10.73 -17.60
C GLN A 463 26.66 -10.55 -17.05
N ASN A 464 26.82 -9.84 -15.94
CA ASN A 464 28.13 -9.45 -15.37
C ASN A 464 28.99 -8.61 -16.33
N GLY A 465 28.37 -7.88 -17.26
CA GLY A 465 29.04 -6.91 -18.11
C GLY A 465 29.76 -5.85 -17.26
N THR A 466 30.93 -5.42 -17.72
CA THR A 466 31.75 -4.44 -17.02
C THR A 466 32.28 -3.41 -18.03
N LEU A 467 32.19 -2.13 -17.68
CA LEU A 467 32.75 -1.05 -18.48
C LEU A 467 34.28 -1.11 -18.46
N LYS A 468 34.92 -0.92 -19.61
CA LYS A 468 36.38 -0.88 -19.75
C LYS A 468 36.88 0.56 -19.64
N ALA A 469 37.72 0.83 -18.65
CA ALA A 469 38.34 2.16 -18.47
C ALA A 469 39.10 2.60 -19.73
N GLY A 470 38.94 3.86 -20.12
CA GLY A 470 39.52 4.43 -21.34
C GLY A 470 38.78 4.08 -22.64
N THR A 471 37.61 3.44 -22.55
CA THR A 471 36.76 3.13 -23.71
C THR A 471 35.64 4.14 -23.85
N THR A 472 35.38 4.59 -25.07
CA THR A 472 34.17 5.37 -25.41
C THR A 472 33.17 4.45 -26.09
N TYR A 473 32.02 4.27 -25.46
CA TYR A 473 30.91 3.46 -25.97
C TYR A 473 29.92 4.37 -26.71
N THR A 474 29.34 3.86 -27.80
CA THR A 474 28.11 4.42 -28.38
C THR A 474 26.93 3.77 -27.67
N VAL A 475 26.07 4.57 -27.05
CA VAL A 475 24.87 4.11 -26.34
C VAL A 475 23.64 4.33 -27.22
N THR A 476 22.92 3.25 -27.51
CA THR A 476 21.70 3.26 -28.34
C THR A 476 20.53 2.62 -27.61
N PRO A 477 19.27 3.05 -27.85
CA PRO A 477 18.10 2.37 -27.30
C PRO A 477 17.95 0.96 -27.88
N VAL A 478 17.57 0.00 -27.05
CA VAL A 478 17.09 -1.30 -27.54
C VAL A 478 15.62 -1.14 -27.96
N GLY A 479 15.36 -1.24 -29.26
CA GLY A 479 14.06 -0.97 -29.88
C GLY A 479 13.80 0.52 -30.13
N ASP A 480 12.59 0.87 -30.59
CA ASP A 480 12.29 2.21 -31.15
C ASP A 480 11.86 3.26 -30.11
N TRP A 481 12.04 2.99 -28.82
CA TRP A 481 11.48 3.81 -27.76
C TRP A 481 12.15 5.19 -27.61
N ALA A 482 13.39 5.31 -28.08
CA ALA A 482 14.10 6.58 -28.21
C ALA A 482 14.44 6.93 -29.67
N GLY A 483 13.70 6.36 -30.63
CA GLY A 483 14.00 6.48 -32.06
C GLY A 483 15.44 6.10 -32.39
N ASN A 484 16.08 6.88 -33.27
CA ASN A 484 17.47 6.67 -33.68
C ASN A 484 18.48 7.49 -32.84
N SER A 485 18.09 7.96 -31.65
CA SER A 485 19.00 8.73 -30.81
C SER A 485 20.16 7.87 -30.31
N GLN A 486 21.34 8.46 -30.25
CA GLN A 486 22.55 7.82 -29.73
C GLN A 486 23.37 8.87 -29.00
N VAL A 487 24.09 8.45 -27.96
CA VAL A 487 24.96 9.30 -27.16
C VAL A 487 26.29 8.60 -26.91
N GLU A 488 27.35 9.36 -26.69
CA GLU A 488 28.65 8.80 -26.32
C GLU A 488 28.76 8.69 -24.80
N LEU A 489 29.34 7.58 -24.33
CA LEU A 489 29.69 7.34 -22.94
C LEU A 489 31.21 7.14 -22.86
N ALA A 490 31.92 8.07 -22.23
CA ALA A 490 33.33 7.89 -21.91
C ALA A 490 33.49 7.32 -20.49
N VAL A 491 34.31 6.25 -20.35
CA VAL A 491 34.54 5.52 -19.09
C VAL A 491 35.94 5.73 -18.56
#